data_AF-A0A418GJI9-F1
#
_entry.id   AF-A0A418GJI9-F1
#
_cell.length_a   1.000
_cell.length_b   1.000
_cell.length_c   1.000
_cell.angle_alpha   90.00
_cell.angle_beta   90.00
_cell.angle_gamma   90.00
#
_symmetry.space_group_name_H-M   'P 1'
#
loop_
_entity.id
_entity.type
_entity.pdbx_description
1 polymer ?
#
loop_
_entity_poly.entity_id
_entity_poly.type
_entity_poly.pdbx_seq_one_letter_code
_entity_poly.pdbx_strand_id
1 'polypeptide(L)' 'VKKAFADSQKGHMKASELERMFQKSFSVAKRVRTETDIGASAVSVAFAACTLARQIFESLSTVTVLLVGAGETIELVARH' A
#
# COMPACT_ATOMS: atom_id res chain seq x y z
N VAL A 1 -1.07 -8.11 -5.65
CA VAL A 1 -2.13 -9.07 -6.07
C VAL A 1 -2.80 -8.69 -7.40
N LYS A 2 -3.55 -7.57 -7.50
CA LYS A 2 -4.19 -7.17 -8.79
C LYS A 2 -3.21 -7.06 -9.97
N LYS A 3 -2.03 -6.45 -9.75
CA LYS A 3 -0.97 -6.35 -10.78
C LYS A 3 -0.51 -7.73 -11.25
N ALA A 4 -0.17 -8.63 -10.32
CA ALA A 4 0.23 -10.00 -10.64
C ALA A 4 -0.87 -10.79 -11.38
N PHE A 5 -2.14 -10.62 -11.00
CA PHE A 5 -3.29 -11.21 -11.72
C PHE A 5 -3.44 -10.64 -13.14
N ALA A 6 -3.25 -9.33 -13.33
CA ALA A 6 -3.26 -8.71 -14.65
C ALA A 6 -2.09 -9.19 -15.52
N ASP A 7 -0.92 -9.43 -14.93
CA ASP A 7 0.24 -9.97 -15.64
C ASP A 7 0.04 -11.45 -16.02
N SER A 8 -0.61 -12.26 -15.19
CA SER A 8 -0.90 -13.67 -15.52
C SER A 8 -1.92 -13.83 -16.67
N GLN A 9 -2.86 -12.88 -16.82
CA GLN A 9 -3.81 -12.86 -17.95
C GLN A 9 -3.10 -12.73 -19.31
N LYS A 10 -1.91 -12.10 -19.35
CA LYS A 10 -1.13 -11.94 -20.59
C LYS A 10 -0.49 -13.25 -21.07
N GLY A 11 -0.31 -14.22 -20.16
CA GLY A 11 0.32 -15.52 -20.44
C GLY A 11 -0.62 -16.63 -20.89
N HIS A 12 -1.87 -16.33 -21.27
CA HIS A 12 -2.91 -17.31 -21.68
C HIS A 12 -3.25 -18.38 -20.63
N MET A 13 -2.99 -18.16 -19.34
CA MET A 13 -3.42 -19.09 -18.28
C MET A 13 -4.92 -18.95 -17.99
N LYS A 14 -5.75 -19.55 -18.84
CA LYS A 14 -7.21 -19.61 -18.69
C LYS A 14 -7.65 -20.71 -17.70
N ALA A 15 -7.44 -20.49 -16.41
CA ALA A 15 -8.18 -21.22 -15.38
C ALA A 15 -9.42 -20.40 -15.00
N SER A 16 -10.54 -20.65 -15.69
CA SER A 16 -11.80 -19.87 -15.57
C SER A 16 -12.32 -19.78 -14.13
N GLU A 17 -12.10 -20.82 -13.32
CA GLU A 17 -12.47 -20.83 -11.90
C GLU A 17 -11.60 -19.88 -11.07
N LEU A 18 -10.29 -19.88 -11.30
CA LEU A 18 -9.34 -19.03 -10.59
C LEU A 18 -9.61 -17.55 -10.91
N GLU A 19 -9.88 -17.24 -12.18
CA GLU A 19 -10.30 -15.91 -12.61
C GLU A 19 -11.57 -15.45 -11.88
N ARG A 20 -12.60 -16.28 -11.83
CA ARG A 20 -13.85 -15.97 -11.12
C ARG A 20 -13.61 -15.75 -9.63
N MET A 21 -12.73 -16.54 -9.02
CA MET A 21 -12.37 -16.40 -7.61
C MET A 21 -11.67 -15.06 -7.34
N PHE A 22 -10.66 -14.70 -8.14
CA PHE A 22 -9.96 -13.41 -8.02
C PHE A 22 -10.90 -12.22 -8.19
N GLN A 23 -11.78 -12.25 -9.19
CA GLN A 23 -12.79 -11.20 -9.40
C GLN A 23 -13.69 -11.04 -8.16
N LYS A 24 -14.15 -12.16 -7.58
CA LYS A 24 -14.94 -12.12 -6.35
C LYS A 24 -14.14 -11.57 -5.18
N SER A 25 -12.90 -12.01 -4.98
CA SER A 25 -12.01 -11.52 -3.92
C SER A 25 -11.74 -10.02 -4.04
N PHE A 26 -11.54 -9.49 -5.25
CA PHE A 26 -11.35 -8.05 -5.47
C PHE A 26 -12.61 -7.24 -5.16
N SER A 27 -13.79 -7.76 -5.50
CA SER A 27 -15.08 -7.14 -5.17
C SER A 27 -15.30 -7.09 -3.65
N VAL A 28 -15.06 -8.21 -2.95
CA VAL A 28 -15.15 -8.27 -1.49
C VAL A 28 -14.14 -7.32 -0.83
N ALA A 29 -12.88 -7.31 -1.30
CA ALA A 29 -11.86 -6.41 -0.77
C ALA A 29 -12.18 -4.91 -1.02
N LYS A 30 -12.92 -4.59 -2.09
CA LYS A 30 -13.44 -3.22 -2.31
C LYS A 30 -14.54 -2.91 -1.30
N ARG A 31 -15.53 -3.80 -1.15
CA ARG A 31 -16.62 -3.65 -0.17
C ARG A 31 -16.08 -3.47 1.24
N VAL A 32 -15.12 -4.28 1.68
CA VAL A 32 -14.48 -4.12 3.00
C VAL A 32 -13.90 -2.72 3.17
N ARG A 33 -13.13 -2.21 2.20
CA ARG A 33 -12.56 -0.84 2.28
C ARG A 33 -13.59 0.28 2.21
N THR A 34 -14.78 0.03 1.68
CA THR A 34 -15.83 1.04 1.49
C THR A 34 -16.86 1.02 2.62
N GLU A 35 -17.22 -0.16 3.11
CA GLU A 35 -18.29 -0.39 4.09
C GLU A 35 -17.73 -0.54 5.52
N THR A 36 -16.41 -0.57 5.69
CA THR A 36 -15.75 -0.66 7.01
C THR A 36 -14.53 0.23 7.07
N ASP A 37 -14.06 0.54 8.28
CA ASP A 37 -12.82 1.29 8.50
C ASP A 37 -11.54 0.47 8.24
N ILE A 38 -11.66 -0.79 7.81
CA ILE A 38 -10.52 -1.66 7.51
C ILE A 38 -9.79 -1.11 6.28
N GLY A 39 -8.60 -0.57 6.53
CA GLY A 39 -7.76 0.07 5.53
C GLY A 39 -8.03 1.58 5.36
N ALA A 40 -8.85 2.19 6.22
CA ALA A 40 -9.08 3.64 6.25
C ALA A 40 -7.86 4.40 6.82
N SER A 41 -7.16 3.81 7.79
CA SER A 41 -5.86 4.30 8.23
C SER A 41 -4.77 3.73 7.33
N ALA A 42 -3.98 4.62 6.72
CA ALA A 42 -2.82 4.23 5.93
C ALA A 42 -1.71 3.72 6.87
N VAL A 43 -1.78 2.46 7.30
CA VAL A 43 -0.68 1.77 8.00
C VAL A 43 0.37 1.38 6.94
N SER A 44 1.01 2.39 6.37
CA SER A 44 2.14 2.19 5.46
C SER A 44 3.43 2.14 6.25
N VAL A 45 4.44 1.47 5.71
CA VAL A 45 5.80 1.48 6.28
C VAL A 45 6.32 2.91 6.40
N ALA A 46 6.00 3.77 5.43
CA ALA A 46 6.34 5.20 5.45
C ALA A 46 5.70 5.92 6.64
N PHE A 47 4.40 5.73 6.86
CA PHE A 47 3.68 6.36 7.97
C PHE A 47 4.18 5.88 9.34
N ALA A 48 4.45 4.57 9.47
CA ALA A 48 5.04 4.01 10.68
C ALA A 48 6.44 4.60 10.96
N ALA A 49 7.27 4.74 9.92
CA ALA A 49 8.59 5.36 10.04
C ALA A 49 8.51 6.83 10.48
N CYS A 50 7.67 7.66 9.86
CA CYS A 50 7.48 9.06 10.27
C CYS A 50 6.91 9.18 11.69
N THR A 51 6.02 8.27 12.09
CA THR A 51 5.45 8.24 13.44
C THR A 51 6.51 7.91 14.48
N LEU A 52 7.35 6.91 14.22
CA LEU A 52 8.47 6.57 15.10
C LEU A 52 9.49 7.71 15.17
N ALA A 53 9.80 8.36 14.04
CA ALA A 53 10.70 9.51 14.02
C ALA A 53 10.19 10.66 14.90
N ARG A 54 8.88 10.95 14.88
CA ARG A 54 8.25 11.96 15.77
C ARG A 54 8.20 11.55 17.24
N GLN A 55 8.27 10.26 17.56
CA GLN A 55 8.38 9.78 18.94
C GLN A 55 9.81 9.90 19.47
N ILE A 56 10.81 9.71 18.61
CA ILE A 56 12.24 9.81 18.96
C ILE A 56 12.69 11.26 19.00
N PHE A 57 12.27 12.06 18.01
CA PHE A 57 12.59 13.48 17.91
C PHE A 57 11.33 14.28 18.23
N GLU A 58 11.36 15.05 19.33
CA GLU A 58 10.24 15.90 19.78
C GLU A 58 9.71 16.82 18.67
N SER A 59 10.59 17.30 17.79
CA SER A 59 10.23 18.01 16.57
C SER A 59 11.14 17.64 15.40
N LEU A 60 10.52 17.39 14.24
CA LEU A 60 11.25 17.21 12.98
C LEU A 60 11.62 18.54 12.30
N SER A 61 11.15 19.68 12.81
CA SER A 61 11.43 21.00 12.22
C SER A 61 12.89 21.45 12.37
N THR A 62 13.61 20.88 13.33
CA THR A 62 14.99 21.26 13.67
C THR A 62 16.03 20.26 13.14
N VAL A 63 15.59 19.19 12.48
CA VAL A 63 16.46 18.13 11.96
C VAL A 63 16.44 18.12 10.44
N THR A 64 17.62 17.96 9.85
CA THR A 64 17.78 17.73 8.42
C THR A 64 17.55 16.26 8.11
N VAL A 65 16.51 15.97 7.32
CA VAL A 65 16.19 14.61 6.90
C VAL A 65 16.82 14.35 5.53
N LEU A 66 17.65 13.30 5.44
CA LEU A 66 18.17 12.79 4.18
C LEU A 66 17.37 11.56 3.75
N LEU A 67 16.75 11.64 2.58
CA LEU A 67 16.04 10.52 1.97
C LEU A 67 16.93 9.87 0.91
N VAL A 68 17.25 8.58 1.08
CA VAL A 68 18.08 7.81 0.13
C VAL A 68 17.23 6.79 -0.62
N GLY A 69 17.11 6.96 -1.93
CA GLY A 69 16.38 6.07 -2.83
C GLY A 69 15.42 6.82 -3.77
N ALA A 70 14.77 6.08 -4.67
CA ALA A 70 13.87 6.62 -5.71
C ALA A 70 12.62 5.75 -5.93
N GLY A 71 12.16 5.05 -4.89
CA GLY A 71 10.98 4.17 -4.95
C GLY A 71 9.73 4.79 -4.34
N GLU A 72 8.55 4.22 -4.62
CA GLU A 72 7.24 4.74 -4.13
C GLU A 72 7.20 4.97 -2.61
N THR A 73 7.90 4.15 -1.81
CA THR A 73 7.94 4.32 -0.35
C THR A 73 8.61 5.63 0.06
N ILE A 74 9.65 6.07 -0.65
CA ILE A 74 10.35 7.32 -0.31
C ILE A 74 9.49 8.54 -0.64
N GLU A 75 8.70 8.45 -1.71
CA GLU A 75 7.73 9.47 -2.08
C GLU A 75 6.62 9.57 -1.03
N LEU A 76 6.16 8.43 -0.51
CA LEU A 76 5.18 8.41 0.58
C LEU A 76 5.74 9.03 1.87
N VAL A 77 7.00 8.80 2.20
CA VAL A 77 7.67 9.43 3.35
C VAL A 77 7.77 10.95 3.14
N ALA A 78 8.18 11.40 1.96
CA ALA A 78 8.33 12.84 1.67
C ALA A 78 7.01 13.63 1.71
N ARG A 79 5.86 12.96 1.56
CA ARG A 79 4.53 13.58 1.64
C ARG A 79 4.01 13.74 3.08
N HIS A 80 4.64 13.13 4.10
CA HIS A 80 4.16 13.05 5.51
C HIS A 80 5.20 13.50 6.54
#